data_AF-A0A820J4A6-F1
#
_entry.id   AF-A0A820J4A6-F1
#
_cell.length_a   1.000
_cell.length_b   1.000
_cell.length_c   1.000
_cell.angle_alpha   90.00
_cell.angle_beta   90.00
_cell.angle_gamma   90.00
#
_symmetry.space_group_name_H-M   'P 1'
#
loop_
_entity.id
_entity.type
_entity.pdbx_description
1 polymer ?
#
loop_
_entity_poly.entity_id
_entity_poly.type
_entity_poly.pdbx_seq_one_letter_code
_entity_poly.pdbx_strand_id
1 'polypeptide(L)'
;VCNVGDLIAGFVESDDGDENWILAEVAYVHPNKTKYDIVDIDPEPGKGHYYNINKRHIIPLPQWRACPLTCPQALFSRRTIVLALYPQTSCFYKGIVESIPRIGKDSYSIIFEDSSYNSGYSPEFDVPQMFVIAYKDVKK
;
A
#
# COMPACT_ATOMS: atom_id res chain seq x y z
N VAL A 1 -3.53 9.55 12.38
CA VAL A 1 -4.96 9.69 12.03
C VAL A 1 -4.96 10.42 10.70
N CYS A 2 -5.55 9.85 9.65
CA CYS A 2 -5.56 10.47 8.33
C CYS A 2 -6.53 11.65 8.29
N ASN A 3 -6.20 12.65 7.49
CA ASN A 3 -7.00 13.82 7.19
C ASN A 3 -7.54 13.75 5.76
N VAL A 4 -8.51 14.61 5.44
CA VAL A 4 -8.98 14.78 4.06
C VAL A 4 -7.81 15.18 3.16
N GLY A 5 -7.69 14.55 2.01
CA GLY A 5 -6.59 14.73 1.05
C GLY A 5 -5.36 13.84 1.30
N ASP A 6 -5.29 13.11 2.42
CA ASP A 6 -4.18 12.17 2.63
C ASP A 6 -4.32 10.95 1.70
N LEU A 7 -3.21 10.56 1.06
CA LEU A 7 -3.11 9.28 0.37
C LEU A 7 -2.92 8.13 1.37
N ILE A 8 -3.67 7.06 1.16
CA ILE A 8 -3.72 5.88 2.04
C ILE A 8 -3.73 4.60 1.21
N ALA A 9 -3.38 3.48 1.84
CA ALA A 9 -3.82 2.18 1.37
C ALA A 9 -5.14 1.81 2.07
N GLY A 10 -6.18 1.55 1.29
CA GLY A 10 -7.53 1.21 1.75
C GLY A 10 -7.87 -0.23 1.40
N PHE A 11 -8.31 -1.01 2.38
CA PHE A 11 -8.80 -2.36 2.15
C PHE A 11 -10.30 -2.31 1.78
N VAL A 12 -10.59 -2.66 0.53
CA VAL A 12 -11.92 -2.61 -0.08
C VAL A 12 -12.32 -3.98 -0.63
N GLU A 13 -13.62 -4.25 -0.65
CA GLU A 13 -14.21 -5.40 -1.33
C GLU A 13 -14.75 -4.90 -2.67
N SER A 14 -14.36 -5.56 -3.77
CA SER A 14 -14.87 -5.25 -5.11
C SER A 14 -16.26 -5.84 -5.31
N ASP A 15 -16.95 -5.41 -6.37
CA ASP A 15 -18.28 -5.95 -6.72
C ASP A 15 -18.27 -7.46 -7.00
N ASP A 16 -17.11 -8.00 -7.36
CA ASP A 16 -16.89 -9.43 -7.63
C ASP A 16 -16.58 -10.24 -6.35
N GLY A 17 -16.54 -9.57 -5.18
CA GLY A 17 -16.25 -10.18 -3.87
C GLY A 17 -14.76 -10.34 -3.56
N ASP A 18 -13.89 -9.82 -4.44
CA ASP A 18 -12.44 -9.82 -4.23
C ASP A 18 -12.02 -8.67 -3.32
N GLU A 19 -11.30 -8.98 -2.26
CA GLU A 19 -10.79 -8.00 -1.32
C GLU A 19 -9.37 -7.57 -1.71
N ASN A 20 -9.16 -6.26 -1.87
CA ASN A 20 -7.90 -5.69 -2.31
C ASN A 20 -7.49 -4.48 -1.47
N TRP A 21 -6.18 -4.28 -1.33
CA TRP A 21 -5.63 -3.02 -0.84
C TRP A 21 -5.42 -2.08 -2.03
N ILE A 22 -6.13 -0.96 -2.07
CA ILE A 22 -6.04 0.04 -3.14
C ILE A 22 -5.37 1.32 -2.65
N LEU A 23 -4.73 2.05 -3.56
CA LEU A 23 -4.29 3.41 -3.37
C LEU A 23 -5.50 4.33 -3.47
N ALA A 24 -5.77 5.07 -2.40
CA ALA A 24 -6.93 5.93 -2.32
C ALA A 24 -6.60 7.25 -1.62
N GLU A 25 -7.43 8.25 -1.86
CA GLU A 25 -7.42 9.53 -1.15
C GLU A 25 -8.56 9.58 -0.13
N VAL A 26 -8.32 10.14 1.05
CA VAL A 26 -9.38 10.38 2.03
C VAL A 26 -10.25 11.55 1.58
N ALA A 27 -11.53 11.30 1.27
CA ALA A 27 -12.49 12.35 0.92
C ALA A 27 -13.21 12.91 2.15
N TYR A 28 -13.50 12.07 3.15
CA TYR A 28 -14.20 12.50 4.36
C TYR A 28 -13.81 11.68 5.59
N VAL A 29 -13.74 12.37 6.74
CA VAL A 29 -13.49 11.75 8.05
C VAL A 29 -14.75 11.91 8.88
N HIS A 30 -15.39 10.79 9.23
CA HIS A 30 -16.61 10.82 10.04
C HIS A 30 -16.33 11.37 11.45
N PRO A 31 -17.27 12.08 12.11
CA PRO A 31 -17.03 12.76 13.39
C PRO A 31 -16.51 11.84 14.51
N ASN A 32 -16.93 10.57 14.51
CA ASN A 32 -16.49 9.57 15.48
C ASN A 32 -15.09 8.99 15.19
N LYS A 33 -14.49 9.34 14.04
CA LYS A 33 -13.17 8.88 13.56
C LYS A 33 -13.04 7.35 13.50
N THR A 34 -14.15 6.62 13.39
CA THR A 34 -14.15 5.16 13.20
C THR A 34 -14.34 4.76 11.75
N LYS A 35 -14.90 5.65 10.94
CA LYS A 35 -15.15 5.46 9.51
C LYS A 35 -14.61 6.61 8.69
N TYR A 36 -14.30 6.31 7.44
CA TYR A 36 -13.76 7.24 6.45
C TYR A 36 -14.44 6.97 5.11
N ASP A 37 -14.68 8.03 4.36
CA ASP A 37 -15.01 7.92 2.94
C ASP A 37 -13.70 8.16 2.16
N ILE A 38 -13.37 7.22 1.29
CA ILE A 38 -12.15 7.23 0.49
C ILE A 38 -12.50 7.18 -1.00
N VAL A 39 -11.61 7.69 -1.83
CA VAL A 39 -11.73 7.70 -3.30
C VAL A 39 -10.56 6.92 -3.89
N ASP A 40 -10.86 5.89 -4.69
CA ASP A 40 -9.85 5.22 -5.52
C ASP A 40 -9.22 6.23 -6.48
N ILE A 41 -7.88 6.24 -6.55
CA ILE A 41 -7.16 7.17 -7.43
C ILE A 41 -7.22 6.77 -8.91
N ASP A 42 -7.50 5.49 -9.20
CA ASP A 42 -7.54 4.95 -10.56
C ASP A 42 -8.67 3.91 -10.67
N PRO A 43 -9.93 4.37 -10.60
CA PRO A 43 -11.07 3.46 -10.60
C PRO A 43 -11.24 2.78 -11.96
N GLU A 44 -11.53 1.48 -11.93
CA GLU A 44 -11.89 0.75 -13.15
C GLU A 44 -13.16 1.36 -13.79
N PRO A 45 -13.20 1.52 -15.13
CA PRO A 45 -14.37 2.05 -15.82
C PRO A 45 -15.64 1.27 -15.49
N GLY A 46 -16.64 1.95 -14.94
CA GLY A 46 -17.93 1.35 -14.58
C GLY A 46 -18.01 0.78 -13.16
N LYS A 47 -16.91 0.77 -12.39
CA LYS A 47 -16.93 0.49 -10.95
C LYS A 47 -17.09 1.77 -10.13
N GLY A 48 -17.61 1.62 -8.91
CA GLY A 48 -17.70 2.74 -7.97
C GLY A 48 -16.31 3.17 -7.50
N HIS A 49 -16.05 4.47 -7.44
CA HIS A 49 -14.77 5.02 -6.97
C HIS A 49 -14.79 5.47 -5.52
N TYR A 50 -15.94 5.49 -4.85
CA TYR A 50 -16.09 5.90 -3.45
C TYR A 50 -16.36 4.71 -2.54
N TYR A 51 -15.63 4.62 -1.42
CA TYR A 51 -15.83 3.57 -0.43
C TYR A 51 -15.96 4.13 0.99
N ASN A 52 -16.95 3.64 1.75
CA ASN A 52 -17.07 3.89 3.19
C ASN A 52 -16.41 2.76 3.96
N ILE A 53 -15.22 2.98 4.51
CA ILE A 53 -14.44 1.94 5.19
C ILE A 53 -14.17 2.25 6.65
N ASN A 54 -13.99 1.20 7.45
CA ASN A 54 -13.60 1.34 8.85
C ASN A 54 -12.13 1.76 8.95
N LYS A 55 -11.79 2.48 10.02
CA LYS A 55 -10.40 2.86 10.34
C LYS A 55 -9.44 1.67 10.36
N ARG A 56 -9.92 0.47 10.71
CA ARG A 56 -9.11 -0.76 10.70
C ARG A 56 -8.68 -1.20 9.28
N HIS A 57 -9.35 -0.74 8.24
CA HIS A 57 -9.05 -1.03 6.83
C HIS A 57 -8.20 0.06 6.17
N ILE A 58 -7.60 0.96 6.96
CA ILE A 58 -6.76 2.05 6.47
C ILE A 58 -5.35 1.88 6.98
N ILE A 59 -4.37 2.02 6.08
CA ILE A 59 -2.96 2.20 6.40
C ILE A 59 -2.52 3.54 5.80
N PRO A 60 -2.11 4.53 6.62
CA PRO A 60 -1.56 5.78 6.10
C PRO A 60 -0.26 5.53 5.33
N LEU A 61 -0.06 6.23 4.21
CA LEU A 61 1.20 6.17 3.50
C LEU A 61 2.30 6.99 4.21
N PRO A 62 3.59 6.62 4.07
CA PRO A 62 4.71 7.41 4.53
C PRO A 62 4.74 8.79 3.85
N GLN A 63 4.76 9.85 4.64
CA GLN A 63 4.86 11.23 4.13
C GLN A 63 6.29 11.65 3.79
N TRP A 64 7.28 10.91 4.29
CA TRP A 64 8.70 11.23 4.17
C TRP A 64 9.49 10.02 3.72
N ARG A 65 10.55 10.25 2.95
CA ARG A 65 11.54 9.23 2.64
C ARG A 65 12.55 9.15 3.79
N ALA A 66 12.88 7.95 4.23
CA ALA A 66 13.98 7.73 5.14
C ALA A 66 15.31 7.79 4.37
N CYS A 67 16.27 8.53 4.90
CA CYS A 67 17.64 8.48 4.42
C CYS A 67 18.37 7.34 5.13
N PRO A 68 18.90 6.33 4.42
CA PRO A 68 19.59 5.19 5.04
C PRO A 68 20.80 5.59 5.88
N LEU A 69 21.43 6.73 5.58
CA LEU A 69 22.61 7.22 6.29
C LEU A 69 22.30 7.88 7.64
N THR A 70 21.09 8.44 7.80
CA THR A 70 20.72 9.19 9.02
C THR A 70 19.59 8.53 9.80
N CYS A 71 18.70 7.79 9.14
CA CYS A 71 17.53 7.14 9.73
C CYS A 71 17.37 5.68 9.22
N PRO A 72 18.38 4.80 9.33
CA PRO A 72 18.28 3.42 8.84
C PRO A 72 17.17 2.61 9.52
N GLN A 73 16.85 2.91 10.78
CA GLN A 73 15.78 2.27 11.55
C GLN A 73 14.36 2.56 11.03
N ALA A 74 14.21 3.57 10.16
CA ALA A 74 12.93 3.92 9.54
C ALA A 74 12.69 3.16 8.22
N LEU A 75 13.60 2.26 7.83
CA LEU A 75 13.48 1.43 6.64
C LEU A 75 13.07 0.00 7.02
N PHE A 76 12.30 -0.65 6.15
CA PHE A 76 12.07 -2.08 6.24
C PHE A 76 13.38 -2.81 5.93
N SER A 77 13.70 -3.85 6.71
CA SER A 77 14.92 -4.63 6.50
C SER A 77 14.75 -5.63 5.35
N ARG A 78 15.87 -6.08 4.77
CA ARG A 78 15.86 -7.19 3.80
C ARG A 78 15.13 -8.41 4.38
N ARG A 79 14.38 -9.11 3.53
CA ARG A 79 13.46 -10.22 3.83
C ARG A 79 12.21 -9.85 4.65
N THR A 80 11.95 -8.57 4.93
CA THR A 80 10.70 -8.16 5.58
C THR A 80 9.52 -8.34 4.62
N ILE A 81 8.42 -8.90 5.13
CA ILE A 81 7.14 -8.97 4.42
C ILE A 81 6.44 -7.62 4.54
N VAL A 82 6.05 -7.07 3.40
CA VAL A 82 5.42 -5.76 3.25
C VAL A 82 4.17 -5.85 2.37
N LEU A 83 3.36 -4.80 2.40
CA LEU A 83 2.47 -4.48 1.29
C LEU A 83 3.16 -3.42 0.43
N ALA A 84 3.21 -3.63 -0.88
CA ALA A 84 3.84 -2.71 -1.82
C ALA A 84 2.94 -2.50 -3.05
N LEU A 85 2.94 -1.27 -3.60
CA LEU A 85 2.18 -0.98 -4.81
C LEU A 85 2.78 -1.74 -6.00
N TYR A 86 1.96 -2.52 -6.70
CA TYR A 86 2.43 -3.26 -7.86
C TYR A 86 2.73 -2.31 -9.03
N PRO A 87 3.74 -2.60 -9.85
CA PRO A 87 4.09 -1.74 -10.97
C PRO A 87 2.91 -1.46 -11.90
N GLN A 88 2.70 -0.19 -12.23
CA GLN A 88 1.66 0.28 -13.17
C GLN A 88 0.22 -0.01 -12.74
N THR A 89 -0.03 -0.20 -11.43
CA THR A 89 -1.38 -0.33 -10.89
C THR A 89 -1.60 0.62 -9.71
N SER A 90 -2.84 0.70 -9.26
CA SER A 90 -3.26 1.37 -8.01
C SER A 90 -3.45 0.38 -6.85
N CYS A 91 -2.91 -0.85 -6.92
CA CYS A 91 -3.14 -1.89 -5.92
C CYS A 91 -1.87 -2.30 -5.17
N PHE A 92 -2.00 -2.54 -3.87
CA PHE A 92 -0.94 -3.04 -2.99
C PHE A 92 -1.05 -4.55 -2.81
N TYR A 93 0.07 -5.24 -2.98
CA TYR A 93 0.15 -6.69 -2.83
C TYR A 93 1.26 -7.07 -1.87
N LYS A 94 1.16 -8.30 -1.37
CA LYS A 94 2.16 -8.87 -0.47
C LYS A 94 3.47 -9.07 -1.22
N GLY A 95 4.55 -8.56 -0.64
CA GLY A 95 5.89 -8.68 -1.19
C GLY A 95 6.96 -8.82 -0.12
N ILE A 96 8.16 -9.13 -0.56
CA ILE A 96 9.35 -9.34 0.26
C ILE A 96 10.40 -8.34 -0.18
N VAL A 97 10.98 -7.62 0.79
CA VAL A 97 12.10 -6.70 0.52
C VAL A 97 13.35 -7.50 0.15
N GLU A 98 13.82 -7.39 -1.09
CA GLU A 98 15.09 -7.99 -1.52
C GLU A 98 16.28 -7.04 -1.28
N SER A 99 16.11 -5.76 -1.60
CA SER A 99 17.11 -4.71 -1.35
C SER A 99 16.47 -3.45 -0.78
N ILE A 100 17.21 -2.78 0.12
CA ILE A 100 16.82 -1.51 0.73
C ILE A 100 17.42 -0.32 -0.03
N PRO A 101 16.81 0.88 0.03
CA PRO A 101 17.39 2.11 -0.48
C PRO A 101 18.83 2.32 0.04
N ARG A 102 19.76 2.78 -0.81
CA ARG A 102 21.14 3.11 -0.40
C ARG A 102 21.31 4.59 -0.10
N ILE A 103 20.56 5.43 -0.81
CA ILE A 103 20.36 6.85 -0.51
C ILE A 103 18.87 7.17 -0.42
N GLY A 104 18.51 8.32 0.17
CA GLY A 104 17.11 8.70 0.42
C GLY A 104 16.25 8.90 -0.84
N LYS A 105 16.83 8.91 -2.04
CA LYS A 105 16.09 8.99 -3.31
C LYS A 105 15.80 7.61 -3.92
N ASP A 106 16.45 6.56 -3.45
CA ASP A 106 16.30 5.22 -4.00
C ASP A 106 14.99 4.56 -3.57
N SER A 107 14.56 3.61 -4.39
CA SER A 107 13.46 2.69 -4.14
C SER A 107 13.90 1.46 -3.34
N TYR A 108 12.94 0.71 -2.82
CA TYR A 108 13.16 -0.68 -2.44
C TYR A 108 13.14 -1.56 -3.68
N SER A 109 13.86 -2.68 -3.66
CA SER A 109 13.60 -3.81 -4.57
C SER A 109 12.67 -4.80 -3.86
N ILE A 110 11.52 -5.07 -4.46
CA ILE A 110 10.47 -5.93 -3.92
C ILE A 110 10.25 -7.13 -4.84
N ILE A 111 10.13 -8.31 -4.24
CA ILE A 111 9.66 -9.55 -4.89
C ILE A 111 8.23 -9.79 -4.41
N PHE A 112 7.26 -9.83 -5.31
CA PHE A 112 5.85 -10.05 -4.97
C PHE A 112 5.51 -11.54 -4.92
N GLU A 113 4.55 -11.91 -4.07
CA GLU A 113 3.87 -13.21 -4.19
C GLU A 113 2.92 -13.14 -5.39
N ASP A 114 3.18 -13.98 -6.39
CA ASP A 114 2.43 -14.00 -7.65
C ASP A 114 2.39 -15.40 -8.24
N SER A 115 1.21 -16.02 -8.21
CA SER A 115 0.96 -17.38 -8.69
C SER A 115 0.99 -17.53 -10.20
N SER A 116 1.07 -16.43 -10.97
CA SER A 116 1.26 -16.49 -12.42
C SER A 116 2.67 -16.94 -12.81
N TYR A 117 3.64 -16.82 -11.89
CA TYR A 117 5.00 -17.31 -12.06
C TYR A 117 5.14 -18.74 -11.51
N ASN A 118 5.96 -19.57 -12.18
CA ASN A 118 6.21 -20.96 -11.76
C ASN A 118 6.79 -21.08 -10.34
N SER A 119 7.54 -20.08 -9.90
CA SER A 119 8.12 -20.00 -8.54
C SER A 119 7.08 -19.60 -7.48
N GLY A 120 5.93 -19.05 -7.88
CA GLY A 120 5.00 -18.34 -7.01
C GLY A 120 5.45 -16.93 -6.63
N TYR A 121 6.52 -16.43 -7.26
CA TYR A 121 7.09 -15.11 -6.98
C TYR A 121 7.46 -14.38 -8.25
N SER A 122 7.25 -13.06 -8.26
CA SER A 122 7.65 -12.19 -9.37
C SER A 122 9.18 -12.02 -9.46
N PRO A 123 9.70 -11.45 -10.57
CA PRO A 123 11.01 -10.79 -10.56
C PRO A 123 11.06 -9.64 -9.55
N GLU A 124 12.26 -9.10 -9.33
CA GLU A 124 12.48 -7.90 -8.54
C GLU A 124 11.90 -6.66 -9.24
N PHE A 125 11.16 -5.83 -8.49
CA PHE A 125 10.66 -4.54 -8.95
C PHE A 125 11.06 -3.40 -8.01
N ASP A 126 11.42 -2.27 -8.61
CA ASP A 126 11.70 -1.04 -7.87
C ASP A 126 10.41 -0.36 -7.41
N VAL A 127 10.20 -0.27 -6.10
CA VAL A 127 9.03 0.38 -5.49
C VAL A 127 9.47 1.57 -4.63
N PRO A 128 9.01 2.80 -4.92
CA PRO A 128 9.34 3.97 -4.11
C PRO A 128 8.94 3.81 -2.65
N GLN A 129 9.72 4.39 -1.73
CA GLN A 129 9.48 4.22 -0.28
C GLN A 129 8.06 4.59 0.18
N MET A 130 7.43 5.58 -0.45
CA MET A 130 6.06 6.03 -0.16
C MET A 130 5.00 4.94 -0.42
N PHE A 131 5.32 3.96 -1.27
CA PHE A 131 4.42 2.90 -1.69
C PHE A 131 4.80 1.54 -1.12
N VAL A 132 5.67 1.50 -0.11
CA VAL A 132 5.98 0.30 0.68
C VAL A 132 5.53 0.54 2.11
N ILE A 133 4.61 -0.28 2.59
CA ILE A 133 3.96 -0.14 3.88
C ILE A 133 3.96 -1.47 4.65
N ALA A 134 3.74 -1.39 5.96
CA ALA A 134 3.74 -2.56 6.82
C ALA A 134 2.65 -3.55 6.38
N TYR A 135 3.00 -4.82 6.26
CA TYR A 135 2.03 -5.87 6.00
C TYR A 135 1.03 -5.98 7.15
N LYS A 136 -0.25 -6.06 6.81
CA LYS A 136 -1.35 -6.21 7.76
C LYS A 136 -2.27 -7.32 7.30
N ASP A 137 -2.33 -8.38 8.09
CA ASP A 137 -3.32 -9.42 7.93
C ASP A 137 -4.69 -8.88 8.38
N VAL A 138 -5.60 -8.73 7.42
CA VAL A 138 -6.99 -8.34 7.70
C VAL A 138 -7.79 -9.62 7.86
N LYS A 139 -7.89 -10.09 9.10
CA LYS A 139 -8.79 -11.20 9.43
C LYS A 139 -10.23 -10.74 9.16
N LYS A 140 -10.97 -11.55 8.39
CA LYS A 140 -12.42 -11.43 8.22
C LYS A 140 -13.12 -11.44 9.58
#